data_AF-A0A949J9K3-F1
#
_entry.id   AF-A0A949J9K3-F1
#
_cell.length_a   1.000
_cell.length_b   1.000
_cell.length_c   1.000
_cell.angle_alpha   90.00
_cell.angle_beta   90.00
_cell.angle_gamma   90.00
#
_symmetry.space_group_name_H-M   'P 1'
#
loop_
_entity.id
_entity.type
_entity.pdbx_description
1 polymer ?
#
loop_
_entity_poly.entity_id
_entity_poly.type
_entity_poly.pdbx_seq_one_letter_code
_entity_poly.pdbx_strand_id
1 'polypeptide(L)'
;MFQKMINYCRKKSPWLLHVSCGSCNNCDIEVLAALAPRFDVERFGGVLKPNPRHADIIVVTGIITLKMKDVLERLYEQTMDPKAVVAIGSCALTKGIFAETYASYGPADRVVPVAAYIPGCPPRPQAILHGVVTALDALWGG
;
A
#
# COMPACT_ATOMS: atom_id res chain seq x y z
N MET A 1 9.75 -3.84 28.04
CA MET A 1 8.44 -4.54 28.20
C MET A 1 7.31 -3.74 27.54
N PHE A 2 7.08 -2.48 27.93
CA PHE A 2 6.03 -1.63 27.35
C PHE A 2 6.12 -1.42 25.82
N GLN A 3 7.32 -1.17 25.28
CA GLN A 3 7.48 -0.98 23.83
C GLN A 3 7.06 -2.21 23.02
N LYS A 4 7.39 -3.42 23.50
CA LYS A 4 6.98 -4.68 22.87
C LYS A 4 5.47 -4.85 22.85
N MET A 5 4.79 -4.41 23.91
CA MET A 5 3.32 -4.44 23.98
C MET A 5 2.70 -3.43 22.99
N ILE A 6 3.25 -2.22 22.89
CA ILE A 6 2.80 -1.20 21.92
C ILE A 6 2.98 -1.71 20.48
N ASN A 7 4.14 -2.27 20.15
CA ASN A 7 4.43 -2.84 18.83
C ASN A 7 3.48 -4.01 18.51
N TYR A 8 3.20 -4.88 19.49
CA TYR A 8 2.23 -5.96 19.34
C TYR A 8 0.83 -5.44 19.01
N CYS A 9 0.34 -4.42 19.72
CA CYS A 9 -0.97 -3.83 19.45
C CYS A 9 -1.05 -3.21 18.05
N ARG A 10 -0.01 -2.46 17.65
CA ARG A 10 0.07 -1.86 16.30
C ARG A 10 0.03 -2.94 15.21
N LYS A 11 0.83 -4.00 15.37
CA LYS A 11 0.86 -5.15 14.46
C LYS A 11 -0.47 -5.87 14.32
N LYS A 12 -1.30 -5.86 15.36
CA LYS A 12 -2.63 -6.50 15.37
C LYS A 12 -3.76 -5.60 14.88
N SER A 13 -3.51 -4.31 14.63
CA SER A 13 -4.51 -3.37 14.13
C SER A 13 -3.95 -2.40 13.08
N PRO A 14 -3.39 -2.89 11.97
CA PRO A 14 -2.93 -2.01 10.90
C PRO A 14 -4.08 -1.52 10.02
N TRP A 15 -4.33 -0.21 9.94
CA TRP A 15 -5.39 0.30 9.07
C TRP A 15 -4.82 0.69 7.70
N LEU A 16 -5.51 0.26 6.65
CA LEU A 16 -5.06 0.39 5.27
C LEU A 16 -5.77 1.57 4.59
N LEU A 17 -5.04 2.39 3.85
CA LEU A 17 -5.55 3.36 2.89
C LEU A 17 -5.18 2.89 1.48
N HIS A 18 -6.16 2.59 0.65
CA HIS A 18 -5.93 2.27 -0.76
C HIS A 18 -5.93 3.54 -1.61
N VAL A 19 -4.86 3.77 -2.36
CA VAL A 19 -4.70 4.93 -3.26
C VAL A 19 -4.34 4.45 -4.66
N SER A 20 -5.26 4.68 -5.59
CA SER A 20 -5.04 4.39 -7.01
C SER A 20 -4.48 5.63 -7.71
N CYS A 21 -3.23 5.58 -8.17
CA CYS A 21 -2.54 6.74 -8.76
C CYS A 21 -2.55 6.78 -10.30
N GLY A 22 -3.05 5.72 -10.92
CA GLY A 22 -3.03 5.52 -12.37
C GLY A 22 -3.14 4.05 -12.76
N SER A 23 -3.88 3.27 -11.99
CA SER A 23 -4.01 1.84 -12.22
C SER A 23 -4.94 1.53 -13.40
N CYS A 24 -4.71 0.40 -14.07
CA CYS A 24 -5.63 -0.17 -15.07
C CYS A 24 -6.76 -1.00 -14.42
N ASN A 25 -7.06 -0.77 -13.15
CA ASN A 25 -7.98 -1.52 -12.28
C ASN A 25 -7.55 -2.96 -11.92
N ASN A 26 -6.59 -3.58 -12.62
CA ASN A 26 -6.20 -4.95 -12.31
C ASN A 26 -5.64 -5.12 -10.89
N CYS A 27 -4.75 -4.22 -10.44
CA CYS A 27 -4.19 -4.32 -9.09
C CYS A 27 -5.23 -3.96 -8.01
N ASP A 28 -6.12 -3.01 -8.28
CA ASP A 28 -7.16 -2.57 -7.34
C ASP A 28 -8.20 -3.67 -7.10
N ILE A 29 -8.58 -4.41 -8.16
CA ILE A 29 -9.48 -5.57 -8.05
C ILE A 29 -8.84 -6.66 -7.18
N GLU A 30 -7.54 -6.92 -7.32
CA GLU A 30 -6.87 -7.92 -6.49
C GLU A 30 -6.68 -7.44 -5.03
N VAL A 31 -6.50 -6.14 -4.80
CA VAL A 31 -6.56 -5.55 -3.45
C VAL A 31 -7.95 -5.72 -2.84
N LEU A 32 -9.01 -5.48 -3.62
CA LEU A 32 -10.38 -5.71 -3.18
C LEU A 32 -10.66 -7.21 -2.93
N ALA A 33 -10.11 -8.09 -3.76
CA ALA A 33 -10.20 -9.53 -3.57
C ALA A 33 -9.49 -9.96 -2.27
N ALA A 34 -8.36 -9.35 -1.93
CA ALA A 34 -7.69 -9.59 -0.64
C ALA A 34 -8.58 -9.18 0.55
N LEU A 35 -9.36 -8.09 0.43
CA LEU A 35 -10.34 -7.67 1.43
C LEU A 35 -11.61 -8.54 1.46
N ALA A 36 -11.87 -9.32 0.41
CA ALA A 36 -13.07 -10.15 0.33
C ALA A 36 -12.98 -11.39 1.26
N PRO A 37 -14.12 -11.99 1.65
CA PRO A 37 -14.17 -13.07 2.66
C PRO A 37 -13.33 -14.32 2.35
N ARG A 38 -12.95 -14.53 1.08
CA ARG A 38 -12.13 -15.68 0.68
C ARG A 38 -10.68 -15.57 1.17
N PHE A 39 -10.15 -14.36 1.19
CA PHE A 39 -8.76 -14.08 1.53
C PHE A 39 -8.65 -13.35 2.88
N ASP A 40 -9.62 -12.48 3.17
CA ASP A 40 -9.87 -11.85 4.45
C ASP A 40 -8.61 -11.29 5.14
N VAL A 41 -8.20 -10.11 4.68
CA VAL A 41 -7.15 -9.31 5.33
C VAL A 41 -7.55 -8.87 6.75
N GLU A 42 -8.85 -8.76 7.07
CA GLU A 42 -9.31 -8.32 8.39
C GLU A 42 -8.97 -9.33 9.49
N ARG A 43 -8.80 -10.61 9.15
CA ARG A 43 -8.26 -11.64 10.06
C ARG A 43 -6.91 -11.27 10.67
N PHE A 44 -6.11 -10.48 9.95
CA PHE A 44 -4.81 -9.99 10.43
C PHE A 44 -4.91 -8.60 11.10
N GLY A 45 -6.12 -8.06 11.25
CA GLY A 45 -6.41 -6.72 11.77
C GLY A 45 -6.42 -5.63 10.71
N GLY A 46 -6.24 -5.99 9.44
CA GLY A 46 -6.14 -5.06 8.32
C GLY A 46 -7.50 -4.55 7.87
N VAL A 47 -7.88 -3.33 8.26
CA VAL A 47 -9.18 -2.74 7.88
C VAL A 47 -8.96 -1.59 6.91
N LEU A 48 -9.73 -1.56 5.81
CA LEU A 48 -9.70 -0.46 4.86
C LEU A 48 -10.36 0.78 5.46
N LYS A 49 -9.64 1.92 5.48
CA LYS A 49 -10.15 3.23 5.90
C LYS A 49 -9.99 4.24 4.76
N PRO A 50 -11.05 4.95 4.38
CA PRO A 50 -10.97 5.94 3.29
C PRO A 50 -10.34 7.27 3.74
N ASN A 51 -10.29 7.55 5.05
CA ASN A 51 -9.69 8.77 5.57
C ASN A 51 -8.20 8.54 5.86
N PRO A 52 -7.27 9.29 5.22
CA PRO A 52 -5.83 9.14 5.44
C PRO A 52 -5.42 9.36 6.90
N ARG A 53 -6.14 10.22 7.63
CA ARG A 53 -5.83 10.48 9.05
C ARG A 53 -6.05 9.26 9.94
N HIS A 54 -6.84 8.29 9.51
CA HIS A 54 -7.08 7.08 10.29
C HIS A 54 -6.19 5.93 9.85
N ALA A 55 -5.52 6.00 8.71
CA ALA A 55 -4.73 4.89 8.20
C ALA A 55 -3.30 4.91 8.74
N ASP A 56 -2.71 3.71 8.84
CA ASP A 56 -1.29 3.53 9.17
C ASP A 56 -0.49 3.10 7.92
N ILE A 57 -1.13 2.40 6.98
CA ILE A 57 -0.47 1.83 5.81
C ILE A 57 -1.14 2.34 4.54
N ILE A 58 -0.37 3.00 3.70
CA ILE A 58 -0.82 3.50 2.40
C ILE A 58 -0.46 2.46 1.34
N VAL A 59 -1.47 1.86 0.75
CA VAL A 59 -1.36 0.89 -0.33
C VAL A 59 -1.49 1.63 -1.65
N VAL A 60 -0.39 1.73 -2.39
CA VAL A 60 -0.33 2.44 -3.68
C VAL A 60 -0.42 1.44 -4.82
N THR A 61 -1.41 1.63 -5.69
CA THR A 61 -1.61 0.82 -6.89
C THR A 61 -1.46 1.64 -8.16
N GLY A 62 -0.96 0.97 -9.21
CA GLY A 62 -0.80 1.56 -10.53
C GLY A 62 0.41 2.47 -10.68
N ILE A 63 0.55 3.04 -11.88
CA ILE A 63 1.64 3.98 -12.16
C ILE A 63 1.32 5.34 -11.54
N ILE A 64 2.33 6.07 -11.08
CA ILE A 64 2.10 7.44 -10.62
C ILE A 64 1.99 8.36 -11.84
N THR A 65 0.77 8.82 -12.10
CA THR A 65 0.52 9.82 -13.14
C THR A 65 0.96 11.20 -12.68
N LEU A 66 1.27 12.09 -13.63
CA LEU A 66 1.61 13.49 -13.34
C LEU A 66 0.54 14.19 -12.48
N LYS A 67 -0.74 13.87 -12.72
CA LYS A 67 -1.86 14.45 -11.96
C LYS A 67 -1.97 13.91 -10.54
N MET A 68 -1.62 12.64 -10.33
CA MET A 68 -1.76 11.99 -9.03
C MET A 68 -0.54 12.16 -8.13
N LYS A 69 0.60 12.64 -8.67
CA LYS A 69 1.82 12.90 -7.90
C LYS A 69 1.54 13.78 -6.67
N ASP A 70 1.02 14.98 -6.88
CA ASP A 70 0.80 15.95 -5.80
C ASP A 70 -0.31 15.48 -4.84
N VAL A 71 -1.26 14.69 -5.33
CA VAL A 71 -2.32 14.09 -4.51
C VAL A 71 -1.74 13.03 -3.58
N LEU A 72 -0.88 12.15 -4.09
CA LEU A 72 -0.24 11.11 -3.30
C LEU A 72 0.67 11.70 -2.21
N GLU A 73 1.44 12.74 -2.55
CA GLU A 73 2.29 13.45 -1.61
C GLU A 73 1.47 14.07 -0.46
N ARG A 74 0.36 14.75 -0.77
CA ARG A 74 -0.54 15.29 0.24
C ARG A 74 -1.21 14.22 1.11
N LEU A 75 -1.61 13.09 0.52
CA LEU A 75 -2.20 11.99 1.30
C LEU A 75 -1.17 11.40 2.27
N TYR A 76 0.07 11.27 1.84
CA TYR A 76 1.17 10.82 2.70
C TYR A 76 1.43 11.79 3.85
N GLU A 77 1.46 13.10 3.59
CA GLU A 77 1.63 14.14 4.62
C GLU A 77 0.46 14.20 5.62
N GLN A 78 -0.77 13.94 5.16
CA GLN A 78 -1.96 13.92 6.02
C GLN A 78 -2.08 12.67 6.90
N THR A 79 -1.28 11.64 6.61
CA THR A 79 -1.28 10.38 7.36
C THR A 79 -0.39 10.51 8.60
N MET A 80 -0.92 10.13 9.76
CA MET A 80 -0.23 10.28 11.04
C MET A 80 0.91 9.27 11.18
N ASP A 81 1.97 9.66 11.90
CA ASP A 81 3.06 8.74 12.24
C ASP A 81 2.68 7.86 13.45
N PRO A 82 3.03 6.56 13.45
CA PRO A 82 3.88 5.86 12.50
C PRO A 82 3.12 5.36 11.24
N LYS A 83 3.60 5.74 10.06
CA LYS A 83 3.04 5.31 8.76
C LYS A 83 4.01 4.52 7.90
N ALA A 84 3.48 3.78 6.94
CA ALA A 84 4.26 3.09 5.92
C ALA A 84 3.56 3.07 4.56
N VAL A 85 4.34 2.96 3.49
CA VAL A 85 3.82 2.85 2.13
C VAL A 85 4.17 1.48 1.55
N VAL A 86 3.18 0.83 0.95
CA VAL A 86 3.33 -0.43 0.24
C VAL A 86 2.97 -0.20 -1.23
N ALA A 87 3.91 -0.46 -2.12
CA ALA A 87 3.68 -0.36 -3.56
C ALA A 87 3.26 -1.73 -4.12
N ILE A 88 2.11 -1.77 -4.78
CA ILE A 88 1.54 -2.99 -5.34
C ILE A 88 1.54 -2.95 -6.86
N GLY A 89 2.16 -3.96 -7.44
CA GLY A 89 2.18 -4.23 -8.86
C GLY A 89 3.32 -3.55 -9.62
N SER A 90 3.69 -4.14 -10.75
CA SER A 90 4.84 -3.73 -11.55
C SER A 90 4.78 -2.26 -11.97
N CYS A 91 3.57 -1.71 -12.17
CA CYS A 91 3.37 -0.29 -12.48
C CYS A 91 3.80 0.64 -11.35
N ALA A 92 3.49 0.31 -10.09
CA ALA A 92 3.89 1.11 -8.94
C ALA A 92 5.40 0.98 -8.65
N LEU A 93 5.98 -0.20 -8.93
CA LEU A 93 7.40 -0.50 -8.69
C LEU A 93 8.34 0.13 -9.74
N THR A 94 8.03 -0.04 -11.03
CA THR A 94 8.96 0.26 -12.13
C THR A 94 8.31 1.00 -13.31
N LYS A 95 7.06 1.44 -13.17
CA LYS A 95 6.16 1.93 -14.25
C LYS A 95 5.54 0.83 -15.13
N GLY A 96 6.12 -0.37 -15.16
CA GLY A 96 5.56 -1.51 -15.88
C GLY A 96 5.36 -1.21 -17.37
N ILE A 97 4.22 -1.63 -17.92
CA ILE A 97 3.89 -1.43 -19.34
C ILE A 97 3.74 0.06 -19.75
N PHE A 98 3.51 0.95 -18.78
CA PHE A 98 3.30 2.39 -19.03
C PHE A 98 4.58 3.21 -18.86
N ALA A 99 5.76 2.58 -18.90
CA ALA A 99 7.05 3.22 -18.63
C ALA A 99 7.37 4.40 -19.56
N GLU A 100 7.01 4.29 -20.85
CA GLU A 100 7.32 5.27 -21.89
C GLU A 100 6.20 6.31 -22.11
N THR A 101 5.14 6.28 -21.30
CA THR A 101 3.99 7.17 -21.52
C THR A 101 4.26 8.58 -20.99
N TYR A 102 3.88 9.61 -21.76
CA TYR A 102 4.05 11.03 -21.39
C TYR A 102 3.34 11.43 -20.08
N ALA A 103 2.25 10.73 -19.74
CA ALA A 103 1.45 11.00 -18.55
C ALA A 103 2.05 10.38 -17.27
N SER A 104 3.09 9.54 -17.38
CA SER A 104 3.78 8.94 -16.23
C SER A 104 4.76 9.92 -15.61
N TYR A 105 4.67 10.09 -14.30
CA TYR A 105 5.72 10.75 -13.53
C TYR A 105 6.85 9.79 -13.15
N GLY A 106 6.50 8.61 -12.61
CA GLY A 106 7.47 7.77 -11.93
C GLY A 106 6.89 6.51 -11.28
N PRO A 107 7.76 5.63 -10.76
CA PRO A 107 7.37 4.67 -9.73
C PRO A 107 7.00 5.40 -8.43
N ALA A 108 6.32 4.70 -7.52
CA ALA A 108 5.85 5.25 -6.23
C ALA A 108 7.00 5.81 -5.37
N ASP A 109 8.16 5.14 -5.38
CA ASP A 109 9.34 5.50 -4.60
C ASP A 109 9.94 6.87 -4.97
N ARG A 110 9.60 7.40 -6.14
CA ARG A 110 10.02 8.76 -6.55
C ARG A 110 9.21 9.87 -5.85
N VAL A 111 8.06 9.53 -5.25
CA VAL A 111 7.12 10.51 -4.66
C VAL A 111 7.04 10.33 -3.15
N VAL A 112 6.94 9.09 -2.68
CA VAL A 112 6.80 8.76 -1.26
C VAL A 112 7.74 7.61 -0.90
N PRO A 113 8.28 7.56 0.34
CA PRO A 113 9.19 6.49 0.74
C PRO A 113 8.43 5.16 0.83
N VAL A 114 8.79 4.20 -0.03
CA VAL A 114 8.15 2.88 -0.06
C VAL A 114 8.86 1.91 0.89
N ALA A 115 8.10 1.34 1.82
CA ALA A 115 8.60 0.38 2.80
C ALA A 115 8.60 -1.06 2.27
N ALA A 116 7.63 -1.41 1.42
CA ALA A 116 7.53 -2.75 0.84
C ALA A 116 7.02 -2.73 -0.60
N TYR A 117 7.52 -3.67 -1.39
CA TYR A 117 7.23 -3.81 -2.80
C TYR A 117 6.60 -5.18 -3.08
N ILE A 118 5.43 -5.20 -3.71
CA ILE A 118 4.72 -6.43 -4.07
C ILE A 118 4.70 -6.57 -5.60
N PRO A 119 5.58 -7.38 -6.20
CA PRO A 119 5.67 -7.54 -7.65
C PRO A 119 4.47 -8.32 -8.22
N GLY A 120 3.99 -7.92 -9.40
CA GLY A 120 2.92 -8.62 -10.14
C GLY A 120 2.13 -7.72 -11.10
N CYS A 121 1.37 -8.28 -12.04
CA CYS A 121 0.55 -7.51 -12.99
C CYS A 121 -0.76 -8.23 -13.40
N PRO A 122 -1.75 -8.37 -12.49
CA PRO A 122 -1.69 -7.98 -11.08
C PRO A 122 -1.07 -9.08 -10.20
N PRO A 123 -0.54 -8.73 -9.01
CA PRO A 123 -0.13 -9.72 -8.02
C PRO A 123 -1.36 -10.47 -7.50
N ARG A 124 -1.21 -11.78 -7.27
CA ARG A 124 -2.31 -12.58 -6.70
C ARG A 124 -2.66 -12.09 -5.28
N PRO A 125 -3.91 -12.24 -4.80
CA PRO A 125 -4.32 -11.82 -3.46
C PRO A 125 -3.48 -12.43 -2.35
N GLN A 126 -3.03 -13.67 -2.51
CA GLN A 126 -2.15 -14.33 -1.53
C GLN A 126 -0.79 -13.62 -1.43
N ALA A 127 -0.26 -13.11 -2.54
CA ALA A 127 0.99 -12.35 -2.56
C ALA A 127 0.78 -10.95 -1.93
N ILE A 128 -0.38 -10.33 -2.15
CA ILE A 128 -0.75 -9.07 -1.49
C ILE A 128 -0.83 -9.26 0.03
N LEU A 129 -1.56 -10.28 0.50
CA LEU A 129 -1.65 -10.64 1.91
C LEU A 129 -0.28 -10.88 2.54
N HIS A 130 0.53 -11.73 1.90
CA HIS A 130 1.88 -12.03 2.39
C HIS A 130 2.73 -10.75 2.45
N GLY A 131 2.72 -9.94 1.40
CA GLY A 131 3.48 -8.69 1.36
C GLY A 131 3.06 -7.68 2.42
N VAL A 132 1.76 -7.56 2.69
CA VAL A 132 1.24 -6.71 3.78
C VAL A 132 1.71 -7.25 5.14
N VAL A 133 1.60 -8.55 5.40
CA VAL A 133 2.06 -9.16 6.67
C VAL A 133 3.58 -8.98 6.85
N THR A 134 4.38 -9.19 5.81
CA THR A 134 5.82 -8.95 5.86
C THR A 134 6.16 -7.48 6.10
N ALA A 135 5.41 -6.55 5.50
CA ALA A 135 5.60 -5.11 5.73
C ALA A 135 5.32 -4.75 7.20
N LEU A 136 4.28 -5.32 7.80
CA LEU A 136 3.97 -5.13 9.22
C LEU A 136 5.09 -5.62 10.14
N ASP A 137 5.66 -6.79 9.81
CA ASP A 137 6.80 -7.36 10.53
C ASP A 137 8.03 -6.47 10.41
N ALA A 138 8.31 -5.92 9.24
CA ALA A 138 9.44 -5.01 9.05
C ALA A 138 9.27 -3.69 9.84
N LEU A 139 8.04 -3.19 9.96
CA LEU A 139 7.76 -1.93 10.64
C LEU A 139 7.75 -2.05 12.16
N TRP A 140 7.23 -3.17 12.70
CA TRP A 140 6.96 -3.31 14.13
C TRP A 140 7.49 -4.62 14.74
N GLY A 141 8.36 -5.36 14.04
CA GLY A 141 8.90 -6.67 14.47
C GLY A 141 10.00 -6.65 15.54
N GLY A 142 10.18 -5.54 16.26
CA GLY A 142 11.15 -5.39 17.38
C GLY A 142 10.55 -5.63 18.76
#